data_AF-A0A2H1WR38-F1
#
_entry.id   AF-A0A2H1WR38-F1
#
_cell.length_a   1.000
_cell.length_b   1.000
_cell.length_c   1.000
_cell.angle_alpha   90.00
_cell.angle_beta   90.00
_cell.angle_gamma   90.00
#
_symmetry.space_group_name_H-M   'P 1'
#
loop_
_entity.id
_entity.type
_entity.pdbx_description
1 polymer ?
#
loop_
_entity_poly.entity_id
_entity_poly.type
_entity_poly.pdbx_seq_one_letter_code
_entity_poly.pdbx_strand_id
1 'polypeptide(L)'
;MPTPVLNSSLATDDSIVYPVSSKVTIMPLESEDFTYTKAQQSDVTVHTMTLTNKMAELYTFAIWGRRFATDGQDADPELPDELGDVTPAPGASTVHLLSKVLFATFVAVVCFTF
;
A
#
# COMPACT_ATOMS: atom_id res chain seq x y z
N MET A 1 37.95 24.02 -10.07
CA MET A 1 36.67 23.53 -9.52
C MET A 1 37.00 22.46 -8.50
N PRO A 2 36.72 22.64 -7.20
CA PRO A 2 36.91 21.57 -6.22
C PRO A 2 35.93 20.42 -6.47
N THR A 3 36.40 19.19 -6.28
CA THR A 3 35.60 17.97 -6.46
C THR A 3 34.69 17.76 -5.24
N PRO A 4 33.38 17.53 -5.42
CA PRO A 4 32.46 17.29 -4.31
C PRO A 4 32.80 15.98 -3.58
N VAL A 5 32.81 16.03 -2.25
CA VAL A 5 33.01 14.86 -1.37
C VAL A 5 31.65 14.38 -0.90
N LEU A 6 31.27 13.16 -1.25
CA LEU A 6 30.05 12.52 -0.79
C LEU A 6 30.21 12.14 0.68
N ASN A 7 29.31 12.62 1.54
CA ASN A 7 29.29 12.27 2.95
C ASN A 7 28.21 11.19 3.19
N SER A 8 28.65 9.96 3.48
CA SER A 8 27.76 8.84 3.78
C SER A 8 26.93 9.02 5.06
N SER A 9 27.31 9.93 5.96
CA SER A 9 26.50 10.26 7.15
C SER A 9 25.28 11.14 6.82
N LEU A 10 25.20 11.67 5.60
CA LEU A 10 24.09 12.46 5.08
C LEU A 10 23.26 11.66 4.07
N ALA A 11 23.52 10.35 3.94
CA ALA A 11 22.72 9.46 3.10
C ALA A 11 21.28 9.46 3.61
N THR A 12 20.38 10.03 2.82
CA THR A 12 18.94 10.01 3.07
C THR A 12 18.38 8.70 2.51
N ASP A 13 17.35 8.17 3.16
CA ASP A 13 16.62 7.01 2.64
C ASP A 13 16.14 7.28 1.19
N ASP A 14 16.29 6.29 0.30
CA ASP A 14 15.89 6.39 -1.11
C ASP A 14 14.37 6.53 -1.32
N SER A 15 13.60 6.56 -0.25
CA SER A 15 12.15 6.76 -0.28
C SER A 15 11.63 7.43 0.98
N ILE A 16 10.52 8.16 0.84
CA ILE A 16 9.75 8.69 1.96
C ILE A 16 8.31 8.21 1.86
N VAL A 17 7.70 7.94 3.01
CA VAL A 17 6.34 7.45 3.17
C VAL A 17 5.54 8.37 4.11
N TYR A 18 4.34 8.76 3.68
CA TYR A 18 3.42 9.65 4.38
C TYR A 18 2.06 8.96 4.58
N PRO A 19 1.57 8.81 5.82
CA PRO A 19 0.19 8.44 6.06
C PRO A 19 -0.72 9.62 5.74
N VAL A 20 -1.70 9.42 4.85
CA VAL A 20 -2.65 10.45 4.41
C VAL A 20 -4.04 10.05 4.87
N SER A 21 -4.69 10.97 5.61
CA SER A 21 -6.08 10.81 6.02
C SER A 21 -6.83 12.12 5.90
N SER A 22 -8.08 12.06 5.45
CA SER A 22 -8.97 13.21 5.42
C SER A 22 -10.43 12.78 5.54
N LYS A 23 -11.19 13.55 6.32
CA LYS A 23 -12.64 13.48 6.44
C LYS A 23 -13.29 14.13 5.20
N VAL A 24 -14.58 13.90 4.99
CA VAL A 24 -15.37 14.57 3.93
C VAL A 24 -15.33 16.09 4.00
N THR A 25 -15.04 16.66 5.18
CA THR A 25 -14.86 18.09 5.39
C THR A 25 -13.47 18.61 5.00
N ILE A 26 -12.61 17.77 4.42
CA ILE A 26 -11.21 18.08 4.05
C ILE A 26 -10.36 18.39 5.31
N MET A 27 -10.78 17.88 6.46
CA MET A 27 -10.04 17.96 7.72
C MET A 27 -9.33 16.65 8.00
N PRO A 28 -8.14 16.66 8.62
CA PRO A 28 -7.45 15.42 9.00
C PRO A 28 -8.30 14.57 9.97
N LEU A 29 -8.01 13.27 10.02
CA LEU A 29 -8.55 12.40 11.07
C LEU A 29 -7.92 12.73 12.41
N GLU A 30 -8.69 12.54 13.49
CA GLU A 30 -8.12 12.65 14.83
C GLU A 30 -7.19 11.48 15.09
N SER A 31 -6.20 11.68 15.96
CA SER A 31 -5.26 10.62 16.35
C SER A 31 -5.91 9.40 17.01
N GLU A 32 -7.14 9.55 17.49
CA GLU A 32 -7.93 8.47 18.11
C GLU A 32 -8.66 7.61 17.06
N ASP A 33 -8.92 8.16 15.88
CA ASP A 33 -9.69 7.52 14.82
C ASP A 33 -8.86 6.51 14.01
N PHE A 34 -7.53 6.61 14.05
CA PHE A 34 -6.63 5.72 13.31
C PHE A 34 -5.31 5.49 14.05
N THR A 35 -4.62 4.41 13.68
CA THR A 35 -3.26 4.13 14.12
C THR A 35 -2.35 3.95 12.92
N TYR A 36 -1.08 4.33 13.09
CA TYR A 36 -0.05 4.14 12.10
C TYR A 36 1.19 3.53 12.77
N THR A 37 1.69 2.45 12.19
CA THR A 37 2.88 1.75 12.68
C THR A 37 3.86 1.50 11.56
N LYS A 38 5.16 1.56 11.91
CA LYS A 38 6.29 1.23 11.04
C LYS A 38 7.05 0.09 11.70
N ALA A 39 7.15 -1.05 11.01
CA ALA A 39 7.87 -2.21 11.50
C ALA A 39 8.91 -2.66 10.46
N GLN A 40 10.15 -2.85 10.90
CA GLN A 40 11.18 -3.46 10.07
C GLN A 40 11.01 -4.98 10.12
N GLN A 41 10.78 -5.61 8.98
CA GLN A 41 10.76 -7.07 8.82
C GLN A 41 11.88 -7.48 7.86
N SER A 42 13.00 -7.92 8.43
CA SER A 42 14.22 -8.21 7.67
C SER A 42 14.65 -6.98 6.84
N ASP A 43 14.68 -7.09 5.51
CA ASP A 43 15.09 -6.02 4.59
C ASP A 43 13.91 -5.13 4.13
N VAL A 44 12.68 -5.42 4.58
CA VAL A 44 11.48 -4.69 4.18
C VAL A 44 10.95 -3.87 5.35
N THR A 45 10.73 -2.58 5.12
CA THR A 45 9.94 -1.76 6.04
C THR A 45 8.46 -1.91 5.70
N VAL A 46 7.67 -2.41 6.66
CA VAL A 46 6.23 -2.54 6.54
C VAL A 46 5.56 -1.36 7.23
N HIS A 47 4.72 -0.65 6.47
CA HIS A 47 3.89 0.45 6.96
C HIS A 47 2.45 -0.04 7.09
N THR A 48 1.87 0.07 8.29
CA THR A 48 0.50 -0.37 8.54
C THR A 48 -0.31 0.79 9.08
N MET A 49 -1.40 1.12 8.39
CA MET A 49 -2.36 2.14 8.78
C MET A 49 -3.71 1.46 9.02
N THR A 50 -4.25 1.61 10.24
CA THR A 50 -5.48 0.94 10.65
C THR A 50 -6.51 1.98 11.07
N LEU A 51 -7.71 1.88 10.53
CA LEU A 51 -8.85 2.71 10.93
C LEU A 51 -9.53 2.08 12.16
N THR A 52 -9.53 2.81 13.27
CA THR A 52 -10.16 2.40 14.52
C THR A 52 -11.66 2.70 14.47
N ASN A 53 -12.02 3.91 14.01
CA ASN A 53 -13.41 4.36 13.91
C ASN A 53 -14.02 4.02 12.54
N LYS A 54 -14.75 2.90 12.47
CA LYS A 54 -15.41 2.45 11.23
C LYS A 54 -16.59 3.32 10.79
N MET A 55 -17.06 4.22 11.65
CA MET A 55 -18.16 5.15 11.35
C MET A 55 -17.66 6.52 10.91
N ALA A 56 -16.34 6.72 10.81
CA ALA A 56 -15.78 7.94 10.27
C ALA A 56 -16.11 8.07 8.78
N GLU A 57 -16.66 9.21 8.38
CA GLU A 57 -16.84 9.55 6.97
C GLU A 57 -15.51 10.01 6.37
N LEU A 58 -14.96 9.19 5.48
CA LEU A 58 -13.64 9.38 4.91
C LEU A 58 -13.71 9.91 3.48
N TYR A 59 -12.94 10.96 3.21
CA TYR A 59 -12.63 11.37 1.86
C TYR A 59 -11.41 10.62 1.32
N THR A 60 -10.37 10.46 2.14
CA THR A 60 -9.19 9.66 1.79
C THR A 60 -8.59 8.98 3.02
N PHE A 61 -8.07 7.78 2.81
CA PHE A 61 -7.34 7.01 3.81
C PHE A 61 -6.34 6.12 3.08
N ALA A 62 -5.08 6.56 3.01
CA ALA A 62 -4.07 5.94 2.18
C ALA A 62 -2.67 6.15 2.74
N ILE A 63 -1.73 5.30 2.32
CA ILE A 63 -0.31 5.52 2.52
C ILE A 63 0.26 5.99 1.18
N TRP A 64 0.77 7.22 1.15
CA TRP A 64 1.42 7.78 -0.04
C TRP A 64 2.94 7.72 0.15
N GLY A 65 3.67 7.34 -0.90
CA GLY A 65 5.12 7.26 -0.85
C GLY A 65 5.75 7.80 -2.12
N ARG A 66 6.98 8.29 -1.99
CA ARG A 66 7.82 8.70 -3.11
C ARG A 66 9.14 7.95 -3.02
N ARG A 67 9.58 7.38 -4.13
CA ARG A 67 10.92 6.81 -4.31
C ARG A 67 11.75 7.80 -5.12
N PHE A 68 12.97 8.09 -4.66
CA PHE A 68 13.88 9.06 -5.30
C PHE A 68 14.87 8.41 -6.26
N ALA A 69 14.96 7.09 -6.29
CA ALA A 69 15.95 6.35 -7.10
C ALA A 69 15.89 6.65 -8.61
N THR A 70 14.73 7.06 -9.12
CA THR A 70 14.51 7.37 -10.54
C THR A 70 14.30 8.87 -10.79
N ASP A 71 14.56 9.72 -9.80
CA ASP A 71 14.39 11.17 -9.96
C ASP A 71 15.41 11.71 -10.97
N GLY A 72 14.94 12.47 -11.95
CA GLY A 72 15.77 13.01 -13.03
C GLY A 72 16.09 12.04 -14.19
N GLN A 73 15.49 10.85 -14.21
CA GLN A 73 15.49 10.00 -15.40
C GLN A 73 14.41 10.46 -16.39
N ASP A 74 14.58 10.11 -17.66
CA ASP A 74 13.56 10.34 -18.68
C ASP A 74 12.26 9.61 -18.30
N ALA A 75 11.13 10.24 -18.59
CA ALA A 75 9.82 9.64 -18.31
C ALA A 75 9.69 8.30 -19.06
N ASP A 76 9.10 7.31 -18.39
CA ASP A 76 8.75 6.05 -19.04
C ASP A 76 7.84 6.34 -20.25
N PRO A 77 7.99 5.60 -21.36
CA PRO A 77 7.11 5.75 -22.51
C PRO A 77 5.66 5.47 -22.12
N GLU A 78 4.72 6.14 -22.78
CA GLU A 78 3.29 5.92 -22.55
C GLU A 78 2.96 4.42 -22.72
N LEU A 79 2.15 3.90 -21.79
CA LEU A 79 1.64 2.54 -21.92
C LEU A 79 0.76 2.46 -23.17
N PRO A 80 0.82 1.36 -23.96
CA PRO A 80 -0.10 1.16 -25.07
C PRO A 80 -1.54 1.22 -24.58
N ASP A 81 -2.46 1.75 -25.38
CA ASP A 81 -3.88 1.91 -25.01
C ASP A 81 -4.54 0.60 -24.52
N GLU A 82 -4.03 -0.56 -24.96
CA GLU A 82 -4.51 -1.89 -24.52
C GLU A 82 -4.09 -2.29 -23.08
N LEU A 83 -3.16 -1.56 -22.47
CA LEU A 83 -2.67 -1.71 -21.09
C LEU A 83 -3.09 -0.54 -20.18
N GLY A 84 -3.78 0.47 -20.73
CA GLY A 84 -4.05 1.77 -20.11
C GLY A 84 -5.12 1.80 -19.02
N ASP A 85 -5.71 0.67 -18.65
CA ASP A 85 -6.60 0.56 -17.50
C ASP A 85 -6.29 -0.71 -16.69
N VAL A 86 -5.31 -0.60 -15.79
CA VAL A 86 -5.05 -1.62 -14.76
C VAL A 86 -5.92 -1.40 -13.51
N THR A 87 -6.94 -0.53 -13.57
CA THR A 87 -7.93 -0.44 -12.50
C THR A 87 -8.55 -1.83 -12.35
N PRO A 88 -8.38 -2.51 -11.20
CA PRO A 88 -9.06 -3.78 -10.99
C PRO A 88 -10.55 -3.47 -11.06
N ALA A 89 -11.24 -4.05 -12.04
CA ALA A 89 -12.69 -3.94 -12.12
C ALA A 89 -13.29 -4.22 -10.73
N PRO A 90 -14.27 -3.43 -10.25
CA PRO A 90 -14.90 -3.67 -8.96
C PRO A 90 -15.57 -5.05 -9.00
N GLY A 91 -14.88 -6.05 -8.44
CA GLY A 91 -15.26 -7.46 -8.58
C GLY A 91 -14.09 -8.43 -8.76
N ALA A 92 -12.90 -7.98 -9.16
CA ALA A 92 -11.71 -8.83 -9.33
C ALA A 92 -10.94 -9.08 -8.01
N SER A 93 -11.63 -9.08 -6.87
CA SER A 93 -11.03 -9.51 -5.60
C SER A 93 -10.89 -11.04 -5.62
N THR A 94 -9.69 -11.52 -5.95
CA THR A 94 -9.29 -12.94 -5.94
C THR A 94 -9.42 -13.62 -4.57
N VAL A 95 -9.76 -12.85 -3.52
CA VAL A 95 -10.08 -13.35 -2.18
C VAL A 95 -11.25 -14.34 -2.20
N HIS A 96 -12.22 -14.18 -3.10
CA HIS A 96 -13.35 -15.11 -3.21
C HIS A 96 -12.98 -16.46 -3.83
N LEU A 97 -11.97 -16.53 -4.71
CA LEU A 97 -11.56 -17.79 -5.35
C LEU A 97 -10.84 -18.69 -4.35
N LEU A 98 -9.96 -18.12 -3.50
CA LEU A 98 -9.30 -18.87 -2.43
C LEU A 98 -10.31 -19.40 -1.40
N SER A 99 -11.35 -18.62 -1.05
CA SER A 99 -12.36 -19.07 -0.09
C SER A 99 -13.17 -20.27 -0.56
N LYS A 100 -13.51 -20.32 -1.87
CA LYS A 100 -14.29 -21.42 -2.46
C LYS A 100 -13.48 -22.70 -2.60
N VAL A 101 -12.20 -22.59 -2.93
CA VAL A 101 -11.28 -23.75 -3.02
C VAL A 101 -11.00 -24.34 -1.64
N LEU A 102 -10.86 -23.50 -0.61
CA LEU A 102 -10.65 -23.97 0.77
C LEU A 102 -11.90 -24.66 1.35
N PHE A 103 -13.10 -24.13 1.09
CA PHE A 103 -14.35 -24.75 1.56
C PHE A 103 -14.66 -26.08 0.84
N ALA A 104 -14.44 -26.14 -0.48
CA ALA A 104 -14.71 -27.37 -1.24
C ALA A 104 -13.77 -28.52 -0.85
N THR A 105 -12.51 -28.23 -0.55
CA THR A 105 -11.54 -29.23 -0.08
C THR A 105 -11.84 -29.70 1.35
N PHE A 106 -12.29 -28.80 2.24
CA PHE A 106 -12.65 -29.18 3.61
C PHE A 106 -13.90 -30.08 3.66
N VAL A 107 -14.92 -29.79 2.85
CA VAL A 107 -16.14 -30.64 2.77
C VAL A 107 -15.83 -32.02 2.17
N ALA A 108 -14.95 -32.10 1.16
CA ALA A 108 -14.56 -33.38 0.57
C ALA A 108 -13.78 -34.27 1.56
N VAL A 109 -12.93 -33.69 2.42
CA VAL A 109 -12.22 -34.43 3.47
C VAL A 109 -13.19 -34.92 4.56
N VAL A 110 -14.15 -34.08 4.97
CA VAL A 110 -15.14 -34.48 5.99
C VAL A 110 -16.10 -35.57 5.48
N CYS A 111 -16.47 -35.56 4.19
CA CYS A 111 -17.33 -36.59 3.60
C CYS A 111 -16.64 -37.94 3.32
N PHE A 112 -15.30 -38.00 3.30
CA PHE A 112 -14.54 -39.24 3.08
C PHE A 112 -14.02 -39.90 4.38
N THR A 113 -14.35 -39.34 5.55
CA THR A 113 -13.87 -39.85 6.84
C THR A 113 -14.99 -40.36 7.77
N PHE A 114 -16.11 -40.82 7.19
CA PHE A 114 -17.11 -41.64 7.87
C PHE A 114 -17.39 -42.92 7.08
#